data_AF-A0AAU3SKA6-F1
#
_entry.id   AF-A0AAU3SKA6-F1
#
_cell.length_a   1.000
_cell.length_b   1.000
_cell.length_c   1.000
_cell.angle_alpha   90.00
_cell.angle_beta   90.00
_cell.angle_gamma   90.00
#
_symmetry.space_group_name_H-M   'P 1'
#
loop_
_entity.id
_entity.type
_entity.pdbx_description
1 polymer ?
#
loop_
_entity_poly.entity_id
_entity_poly.type
_entity_poly.pdbx_seq_one_letter_code
_entity_poly.pdbx_strand_id
1 'polypeptide(L)'
;MAALEVAFSQPLEGRFTMPEIEETEQSVEEPQEAETAPEANGSEEEPFDRARAEAKIRKANSEAKSLRERLKILEPLAAKAQELEDAQKTETERLTDQLTAQRERAEKAVRAAVASKVEALARDFADPEDAVGSLDLTAFVDEDGVIDTAAIKDALADLLKRKPHWARPDEGGPRRPAPDRTQGSSGNGNRTPSEPAQIFAGLMEKALKGR
;
A
#
# COMPACT_ATOMS: atom_id res chain seq x y z
N MET A 1 35.99 -37.19 -33.01
CA MET A 1 34.71 -36.49 -32.79
C MET A 1 35.03 -35.17 -32.12
N ALA A 2 34.48 -34.09 -32.65
CA ALA A 2 34.96 -32.73 -32.49
C ALA A 2 34.82 -32.18 -31.06
N ALA A 3 35.88 -31.51 -30.61
CA ALA A 3 35.86 -30.57 -29.51
C ALA A 3 35.26 -29.24 -30.01
N LEU A 4 34.28 -28.69 -29.28
CA LEU A 4 33.83 -27.32 -29.46
C LEU A 4 33.83 -26.64 -28.09
N GLU A 5 35.01 -26.17 -27.71
CA GLU A 5 35.21 -25.15 -26.69
C GLU A 5 34.70 -23.81 -27.27
N VAL A 6 33.69 -23.21 -26.66
CA VAL A 6 33.30 -21.83 -26.94
C VAL A 6 33.51 -21.04 -25.66
N ALA A 7 34.70 -20.44 -25.58
CA ALA A 7 35.01 -19.36 -24.66
C ALA A 7 34.23 -18.11 -25.09
N PHE A 8 33.20 -17.73 -24.34
CA PHE A 8 32.53 -16.44 -24.52
C PHE A 8 33.05 -15.42 -23.49
N SER A 9 33.96 -14.62 -24.02
CA SER A 9 34.55 -13.36 -23.55
C SER A 9 33.61 -12.36 -22.86
N GLN A 10 34.01 -11.99 -21.63
CA GLN A 10 33.97 -10.67 -20.96
C GLN A 10 32.64 -10.04 -20.47
N PRO A 11 32.55 -9.61 -19.20
CA PRO A 11 31.52 -8.71 -18.70
C PRO A 11 31.85 -7.24 -19.04
N LEU A 12 30.91 -6.53 -19.65
CA LEU A 12 30.98 -5.09 -19.86
C LEU A 12 30.73 -4.37 -18.53
N GLU A 13 31.81 -3.96 -17.86
CA GLU A 13 31.79 -2.92 -16.82
C GLU A 13 31.48 -1.56 -17.47
N GLY A 14 30.21 -1.31 -17.71
CA GLY A 14 29.69 0.01 -18.07
C GLY A 14 29.59 0.89 -16.83
N ARG A 15 30.66 1.63 -16.53
CA ARG A 15 30.66 2.76 -15.59
C ARG A 15 29.61 3.78 -16.03
N PHE A 16 28.47 3.82 -15.35
CA PHE A 16 27.51 4.90 -15.45
C PHE A 16 28.05 6.07 -14.61
N THR A 17 28.90 6.91 -15.22
CA THR A 17 29.30 8.18 -14.62
C THR A 17 28.13 9.15 -14.70
N MET A 18 27.52 9.46 -13.55
CA MET A 18 26.66 10.63 -13.36
C MET A 18 27.44 11.88 -13.77
N PRO A 19 26.88 12.79 -14.59
CA PRO A 19 27.38 14.16 -14.62
C PRO A 19 26.99 14.83 -13.31
N GLU A 20 28.03 15.13 -12.54
CA GLU A 20 28.08 16.04 -11.40
C GLU A 20 27.53 17.40 -11.84
N ILE A 21 26.44 17.85 -11.22
CA ILE A 21 25.93 19.21 -11.37
C ILE A 21 26.87 20.09 -10.54
N GLU A 22 27.90 20.63 -11.18
CA GLU A 22 28.69 21.71 -10.63
C GLU A 22 27.84 23.00 -10.68
N GLU A 23 27.34 23.37 -9.51
CA GLU A 23 26.81 24.68 -9.19
C GLU A 23 27.93 25.71 -9.39
N THR A 24 27.99 26.32 -10.57
CA THR A 24 28.93 27.39 -10.87
C THR A 24 28.24 28.72 -10.62
N GLU A 25 28.48 29.28 -9.43
CA GLU A 25 28.35 30.71 -9.19
C GLU A 25 29.34 31.44 -10.10
N GLN A 26 28.84 32.17 -11.09
CA GLN A 26 29.61 33.16 -11.84
C GLN A 26 28.83 34.47 -11.89
N SER A 27 29.17 35.34 -10.93
CA SER A 27 29.20 36.78 -11.16
C SER A 27 30.15 37.09 -12.32
N VAL A 28 29.79 38.02 -13.21
CA VAL A 28 30.67 39.02 -13.84
C VAL A 28 29.92 39.81 -14.93
N GLU A 29 29.92 41.13 -14.75
CA GLU A 29 29.97 42.25 -15.71
C GLU A 29 28.94 42.39 -16.84
N GLU A 30 28.21 43.50 -16.76
CA GLU A 30 27.77 44.28 -17.93
C GLU A 30 28.95 44.61 -18.85
N PRO A 31 28.75 44.51 -20.17
CA PRO A 31 29.44 45.37 -21.12
C PRO A 31 28.45 46.38 -21.71
N GLN A 32 28.65 47.64 -21.35
CA GLN A 32 28.22 48.79 -22.15
C GLN A 32 29.05 48.89 -23.44
N GLU A 33 28.41 49.50 -24.43
CA GLU A 33 28.97 50.22 -25.59
C GLU A 33 29.48 49.43 -26.82
N ALA A 34 28.63 49.51 -27.84
CA ALA A 34 28.89 50.18 -29.13
C ALA A 34 29.88 49.55 -30.14
N GLU A 35 29.49 49.72 -31.41
CA GLU A 35 30.32 49.65 -32.61
C GLU A 35 30.87 48.27 -32.99
N THR A 36 30.13 47.55 -33.81
CA THR A 36 30.41 47.48 -35.25
C THR A 36 29.38 46.56 -35.90
N ALA A 37 28.44 47.16 -36.64
CA ALA A 37 27.78 46.43 -37.71
C ALA A 37 28.89 45.93 -38.63
N PRO A 38 28.96 44.63 -38.99
CA PRO A 38 29.85 44.22 -40.05
C PRO A 38 29.37 44.96 -41.30
N GLU A 39 30.11 46.01 -41.66
CA GLU A 39 30.03 46.65 -42.95
C GLU A 39 30.06 45.55 -43.99
N ALA A 40 29.10 45.63 -44.90
CA ALA A 40 28.96 44.76 -46.05
C ALA A 40 30.29 44.74 -46.80
N ASN A 41 31.10 43.74 -46.51
CA ASN A 41 32.29 43.42 -47.28
C ASN A 41 31.80 43.18 -48.71
N GLY A 42 32.19 44.11 -49.59
CA GLY A 42 31.76 44.17 -50.97
C GLY A 42 31.96 42.82 -51.64
N SER A 43 30.84 42.12 -51.88
CA SER A 43 30.80 41.20 -53.00
C SER A 43 30.99 42.06 -54.23
N GLU A 44 32.13 41.91 -54.91
CA GLU A 44 32.29 42.25 -56.32
C GLU A 44 30.96 41.93 -57.00
N GLU A 45 30.29 42.94 -57.55
CA GLU A 45 28.98 42.80 -58.19
C GLU A 45 29.17 41.93 -59.44
N GLU A 46 29.16 40.60 -59.24
CA GLU A 46 28.90 39.66 -60.31
C GLU A 46 27.58 40.10 -60.97
N PRO A 47 27.55 40.32 -62.30
CA PRO A 47 26.32 40.72 -62.96
C PRO A 47 25.23 39.69 -62.65
N PHE A 48 24.07 40.16 -62.18
CA PHE A 48 22.95 39.31 -61.80
C PHE A 48 22.62 38.31 -62.91
N ASP A 49 23.08 37.07 -62.72
CA ASP A 49 22.88 36.01 -63.68
C ASP A 49 21.47 35.44 -63.50
N ARG A 50 20.53 36.03 -64.23
CA ARG A 50 19.10 35.71 -64.20
C ARG A 50 18.85 34.20 -64.37
N ALA A 51 19.66 33.52 -65.17
CA ALA A 51 19.54 32.08 -65.39
C ALA A 51 19.89 31.27 -64.13
N ARG A 52 20.95 31.65 -63.40
CA ARG A 52 21.32 31.00 -62.11
C ARG A 52 20.28 31.26 -61.03
N ALA A 53 19.71 32.46 -60.97
CA ALA A 53 18.66 32.80 -60.01
C ALA A 53 17.38 31.98 -60.27
N GLU A 54 16.94 31.89 -61.53
CA GLU A 54 15.77 31.09 -61.90
C GLU A 54 15.96 29.58 -61.61
N ALA A 55 17.16 29.05 -61.84
CA ALA A 55 17.49 27.66 -61.50
C ALA A 55 17.45 27.40 -59.99
N LYS A 56 17.98 28.32 -59.17
CA LYS A 56 17.90 28.24 -57.70
C LYS A 56 16.46 28.30 -57.20
N ILE A 57 15.64 29.20 -57.76
CA ILE A 57 14.22 29.32 -57.41
C ILE A 57 13.46 28.04 -57.78
N ARG A 58 13.68 27.47 -58.98
CA ARG A 58 13.06 26.19 -59.35
C ARG A 58 13.45 25.06 -58.41
N LYS A 59 14.74 24.96 -58.05
CA LYS A 59 15.24 23.95 -57.11
C LYS A 59 14.56 24.09 -55.75
N ALA A 60 14.57 25.28 -55.16
CA ALA A 60 13.92 25.55 -53.87
C ALA A 60 12.41 25.25 -53.91
N ASN A 61 11.71 25.62 -54.99
CA ASN A 61 10.28 25.32 -55.16
C ASN A 61 10.02 23.81 -55.27
N SER A 62 10.88 23.05 -55.95
CA SER A 62 10.76 21.59 -56.04
C SER A 62 11.02 20.89 -54.70
N GLU A 63 11.99 21.37 -53.93
CA GLU A 63 12.29 20.88 -52.59
C GLU A 63 11.14 21.18 -51.63
N ALA A 64 10.63 22.42 -51.63
CA ALA A 64 9.47 22.81 -50.83
C ALA A 64 8.22 21.98 -51.18
N LYS A 65 7.99 21.69 -52.46
CA LYS A 65 6.89 20.81 -52.89
C LYS A 65 7.07 19.39 -52.35
N SER A 66 8.27 18.82 -52.47
CA SER A 66 8.55 17.47 -51.96
C SER A 66 8.42 17.37 -50.44
N LEU A 67 8.81 18.42 -49.70
CA LEU A 67 8.65 18.48 -48.25
C LEU A 67 7.17 18.56 -47.85
N ARG A 68 6.37 19.37 -48.56
CA ARG A 68 4.92 19.44 -48.34
C ARG A 68 4.24 18.10 -48.60
N GLU A 69 4.63 17.40 -49.66
CA GLU A 69 4.11 16.06 -49.98
C GLU A 69 4.46 15.05 -48.88
N ARG A 70 5.70 15.08 -48.37
CA ARG A 70 6.13 14.22 -47.26
C ARG A 70 5.41 14.55 -45.96
N LEU A 71 5.28 15.83 -45.61
CA LEU A 71 4.55 16.27 -44.42
C LEU A 71 3.09 15.82 -44.46
N LYS A 72 2.43 15.94 -45.63
CA LYS A 72 1.05 15.46 -45.82
C LYS A 72 0.89 13.96 -45.56
N ILE A 73 1.94 13.15 -45.74
CA ILE A 73 1.92 11.71 -45.45
C ILE A 73 2.30 11.42 -43.99
N LEU A 74 3.26 12.16 -43.44
CA LEU A 74 3.77 11.94 -42.08
C LEU A 74 2.82 12.46 -40.99
N GLU A 75 2.17 13.61 -41.21
CA GLU A 75 1.21 14.20 -40.27
C GLU A 75 0.10 13.22 -39.82
N PRO A 76 -0.63 12.54 -40.73
CA PRO A 76 -1.67 11.59 -40.29
C PRO A 76 -1.10 10.33 -39.63
N LEU A 77 0.13 9.93 -39.95
CA LEU A 77 0.78 8.80 -39.29
C LEU A 77 1.21 9.18 -37.87
N ALA A 78 1.76 10.38 -37.68
CA ALA A 78 2.12 10.91 -36.37
C ALA A 78 0.88 11.09 -35.48
N ALA A 79 -0.22 11.63 -36.02
CA ALA A 79 -1.48 11.77 -35.28
C ALA A 79 -2.03 10.41 -34.81
N LYS A 80 -2.03 9.40 -35.69
CA LYS A 80 -2.44 8.03 -35.31
C LYS A 80 -1.50 7.40 -34.28
N ALA A 81 -0.20 7.66 -34.36
CA ALA A 81 0.75 7.18 -33.36
C ALA A 81 0.46 7.79 -31.99
N GLN A 82 0.19 9.09 -31.92
CA GLN A 82 -0.21 9.77 -30.69
C GLN A 82 -1.52 9.22 -30.12
N GLU A 83 -2.55 9.05 -30.95
CA GLU A 83 -3.83 8.45 -30.51
C GLU A 83 -3.66 7.05 -29.92
N LEU A 84 -2.81 6.21 -30.54
CA LEU A 84 -2.51 4.88 -30.03
C LEU A 84 -1.69 4.92 -28.74
N GLU A 85 -0.73 5.82 -28.62
CA GLU A 85 0.03 6.01 -27.39
C GLU A 85 -0.85 6.48 -26.24
N ASP A 86 -1.75 7.43 -26.49
CA ASP A 86 -2.65 7.96 -25.46
C ASP A 86 -3.69 6.91 -25.06
N ALA A 87 -4.20 6.13 -26.01
CA ALA A 87 -5.05 4.97 -25.72
C ALA A 87 -4.32 3.89 -24.91
N GLN A 88 -3.05 3.61 -25.22
CA GLN A 88 -2.25 2.65 -24.46
C GLN A 88 -1.88 3.15 -23.07
N LYS A 89 -1.51 4.44 -22.92
CA LYS A 89 -1.23 5.06 -21.63
C LYS A 89 -2.45 4.98 -20.72
N THR A 90 -3.63 5.34 -21.22
CA THR A 90 -4.87 5.26 -20.44
C THR A 90 -5.26 3.83 -20.06
N GLU A 91 -5.07 2.85 -20.94
CA GLU A 91 -5.34 1.44 -20.59
C GLU A 91 -4.29 0.89 -19.61
N THR A 92 -3.02 1.23 -19.77
CA THR A 92 -1.96 0.80 -18.83
C THR A 92 -2.17 1.40 -17.45
N GLU A 93 -2.50 2.68 -17.34
CA GLU A 93 -2.89 3.31 -16.07
C GLU A 93 -4.07 2.58 -15.42
N ARG A 94 -5.14 2.36 -16.19
CA ARG A 94 -6.33 1.61 -15.73
C ARG A 94 -5.98 0.20 -15.23
N LEU A 95 -5.13 -0.52 -15.95
CA LEU A 95 -4.69 -1.86 -15.56
C LEU A 95 -3.81 -1.82 -14.31
N THR A 96 -2.94 -0.81 -14.18
CA THR A 96 -2.11 -0.64 -12.99
C THR A 96 -2.96 -0.35 -11.76
N ASP A 97 -3.96 0.52 -11.86
CA ASP A 97 -4.92 0.82 -10.79
C ASP A 97 -5.74 -0.39 -10.38
N GLN A 98 -6.16 -1.21 -11.35
CA GLN A 98 -6.85 -2.46 -11.05
C GLN A 98 -5.93 -3.44 -10.32
N LEU A 99 -4.68 -3.56 -10.77
CA LEU A 99 -3.71 -4.47 -10.18
C LEU A 99 -3.38 -4.05 -8.73
N THR A 100 -3.14 -2.76 -8.48
CA THR A 100 -2.90 -2.23 -7.13
C THR A 100 -4.11 -2.46 -6.23
N ALA A 101 -5.32 -2.15 -6.70
CA ALA A 101 -6.55 -2.39 -5.94
C ALA A 101 -6.76 -3.87 -5.60
N GLN A 102 -6.44 -4.78 -6.52
CA GLN A 102 -6.55 -6.22 -6.26
C GLN A 102 -5.47 -6.72 -5.30
N ARG A 103 -4.23 -6.23 -5.39
CA ARG A 103 -3.15 -6.52 -4.43
C ARG A 103 -3.54 -6.09 -3.02
N GLU A 104 -4.01 -4.86 -2.85
CA GLU A 104 -4.45 -4.37 -1.54
C GLU A 104 -5.59 -5.21 -0.95
N ARG A 105 -6.55 -5.63 -1.78
CA ARG A 105 -7.64 -6.51 -1.33
C ARG A 105 -7.12 -7.88 -0.91
N ALA A 106 -6.21 -8.46 -1.70
CA ALA A 106 -5.60 -9.75 -1.38
C ALA A 106 -4.80 -9.66 -0.07
N GLU A 107 -3.97 -8.63 0.10
CA GLU A 107 -3.20 -8.40 1.33
C GLU A 107 -4.11 -8.23 2.55
N LYS A 108 -5.20 -7.46 2.43
CA LYS A 108 -6.20 -7.31 3.51
C LYS A 108 -6.86 -8.64 3.86
N ALA A 109 -7.22 -9.44 2.85
CA ALA A 109 -7.83 -10.74 3.07
C ALA A 109 -6.87 -11.73 3.76
N VAL A 110 -5.60 -11.76 3.34
CA VAL A 110 -4.57 -12.58 3.97
C VAL A 110 -4.34 -12.15 5.41
N ARG A 111 -4.18 -10.85 5.68
CA ARG A 111 -4.03 -10.34 7.05
C ARG A 111 -5.22 -10.70 7.95
N ALA A 112 -6.45 -10.58 7.44
CA ALA A 112 -7.65 -10.97 8.17
C ALA A 112 -7.71 -12.49 8.42
N ALA A 113 -7.30 -13.31 7.45
CA ALA A 113 -7.22 -14.75 7.61
C ALA A 113 -6.18 -15.16 8.68
N VAL A 114 -5.00 -14.54 8.67
CA VAL A 114 -3.99 -14.77 9.72
C VAL A 114 -4.49 -14.28 11.07
N ALA A 115 -5.06 -13.08 11.17
CA ALA A 115 -5.62 -12.55 12.42
C ALA A 115 -6.66 -13.49 13.02
N SER A 116 -7.66 -13.90 12.23
CA SER A 116 -8.68 -14.86 12.68
C SER A 116 -8.09 -16.21 13.10
N LYS A 117 -6.99 -16.65 12.45
CA LYS A 117 -6.28 -17.87 12.83
C LYS A 117 -5.54 -17.71 14.16
N VAL A 118 -4.90 -16.57 14.37
CA VAL A 118 -4.25 -16.22 15.64
C VAL A 118 -5.28 -16.18 16.76
N GLU A 119 -6.40 -15.49 16.58
CA GLU A 119 -7.50 -15.44 17.56
C GLU A 119 -8.02 -16.84 17.90
N ALA A 120 -8.22 -17.69 16.88
CA ALA A 120 -8.71 -19.07 17.09
C ALA A 120 -7.71 -19.96 17.86
N LEU A 121 -6.42 -19.66 17.78
CA LEU A 121 -5.35 -20.38 18.47
C LEU A 121 -5.04 -19.77 19.85
N ALA A 122 -5.34 -18.49 20.09
CA ALA A 122 -5.11 -17.76 21.33
C ALA A 122 -6.11 -18.11 22.45
N ARG A 123 -6.41 -19.40 22.64
CA ARG A 123 -7.40 -19.87 23.65
C ARG A 123 -6.96 -19.64 25.08
N ASP A 124 -5.65 -19.58 25.30
CA ASP A 124 -5.02 -19.43 26.60
C ASP A 124 -4.84 -17.95 26.99
N PHE A 125 -5.23 -17.01 26.11
CA PHE A 125 -5.20 -15.59 26.39
C PHE A 125 -6.51 -15.16 27.07
N ALA A 126 -6.42 -14.16 27.94
CA ALA A 126 -7.58 -13.50 28.53
C ALA A 126 -8.40 -12.79 27.43
N ASP A 127 -7.71 -12.06 26.56
CA ASP A 127 -8.28 -11.38 25.39
C ASP A 127 -7.50 -11.81 24.12
N PRO A 128 -8.15 -12.47 23.13
CA PRO A 128 -7.47 -12.96 21.93
C PRO A 128 -7.03 -11.83 20.97
N GLU A 129 -7.70 -10.68 21.01
CA GLU A 129 -7.37 -9.52 20.17
C GLU A 129 -6.01 -8.89 20.55
N ASP A 130 -5.63 -8.94 21.83
CA ASP A 130 -4.32 -8.45 22.31
C ASP A 130 -3.14 -9.22 21.69
N ALA A 131 -3.36 -10.52 21.42
CA ALA A 131 -2.38 -11.36 20.75
C ALA A 131 -2.18 -10.95 19.29
N VAL A 132 -3.26 -10.63 18.57
CA VAL A 132 -3.20 -10.15 17.18
C VAL A 132 -2.43 -8.84 17.09
N GLY A 133 -2.70 -7.89 18.00
CA GLY A 133 -2.03 -6.59 18.01
C GLY A 133 -0.55 -6.63 18.38
N SER A 134 -0.07 -7.72 18.98
CA SER A 134 1.32 -7.87 19.43
C SER A 134 2.21 -8.68 18.49
N LEU A 135 1.63 -9.40 17.55
CA LEU A 135 2.33 -10.28 16.63
C LEU A 135 2.44 -9.65 15.24
N ASP A 136 3.55 -9.90 14.55
CA ASP A 136 3.67 -9.54 13.14
C ASP A 136 2.97 -10.59 12.28
N LEU A 137 1.75 -10.27 11.85
CA LEU A 137 0.91 -11.17 11.06
C LEU A 137 1.54 -11.55 9.70
N THR A 138 2.46 -10.74 9.17
CA THR A 138 3.08 -11.02 7.87
C THR A 138 4.17 -12.09 7.95
N ALA A 139 4.75 -12.31 9.13
CA ALA A 139 5.79 -13.31 9.35
C ALA A 139 5.28 -14.77 9.36
N PHE A 140 3.95 -14.97 9.40
CA PHE A 140 3.32 -16.29 9.48
C PHE A 140 2.73 -16.78 8.16
N VAL A 141 3.07 -16.11 7.06
CA VAL A 141 2.61 -16.46 5.72
C VAL A 141 3.84 -16.73 4.86
N ASP A 142 3.86 -17.87 4.18
CA ASP A 142 4.93 -18.20 3.24
C ASP A 142 4.72 -17.52 1.87
N GLU A 143 5.67 -17.73 0.95
CA GLU A 143 5.61 -17.19 -0.42
C GLU A 143 4.39 -17.70 -1.21
N ASP A 144 3.86 -18.87 -0.83
CA ASP A 144 2.68 -19.49 -1.44
C ASP A 144 1.36 -18.99 -0.83
N GLY A 145 1.40 -18.15 0.20
CA GLY A 145 0.22 -17.63 0.89
C GLY A 145 -0.38 -18.60 1.92
N VAL A 146 0.35 -19.66 2.29
CA VAL A 146 -0.06 -20.64 3.30
C VAL A 146 0.30 -20.13 4.70
N ILE A 147 -0.64 -20.27 5.62
CA ILE A 147 -0.49 -19.82 7.00
C ILE A 147 0.25 -20.87 7.82
N ASP A 148 1.41 -20.52 8.36
CA ASP A 148 2.18 -21.39 9.26
C ASP A 148 1.57 -21.42 10.67
N THR A 149 0.70 -22.40 10.87
CA THR A 149 0.01 -22.58 12.16
C THR A 149 0.93 -23.05 13.29
N ALA A 150 2.08 -23.66 12.98
CA ALA A 150 3.03 -24.10 14.00
C ALA A 150 3.79 -22.90 14.54
N ALA A 151 4.33 -22.06 13.65
CA ALA A 151 5.00 -20.82 14.01
C ALA A 151 4.09 -19.88 14.83
N ILE A 152 2.80 -19.78 14.48
CA ILE A 152 1.83 -19.00 15.26
C ILE A 152 1.72 -19.51 16.70
N LYS A 153 1.63 -20.83 16.92
CA LYS A 153 1.52 -21.41 18.26
C LYS A 153 2.76 -21.16 19.10
N ASP A 154 3.94 -21.30 18.49
CA ASP A 154 5.21 -21.07 19.16
C ASP A 154 5.34 -19.59 19.56
N ALA A 155 5.00 -18.68 18.65
CA ALA A 155 4.99 -17.24 18.92
C ALA A 155 3.99 -16.85 20.02
N LEU A 156 2.79 -17.44 20.04
CA LEU A 156 1.80 -17.24 21.10
C LEU A 156 2.30 -17.75 22.46
N ALA A 157 2.91 -18.92 22.50
CA ALA A 157 3.48 -19.48 23.72
C ALA A 157 4.62 -18.58 24.26
N ASP A 158 5.48 -18.08 23.38
CA ASP A 158 6.54 -17.15 23.74
C ASP A 158 6.01 -15.79 24.19
N LEU A 159 4.90 -15.32 23.60
CA LEU A 159 4.23 -14.09 24.02
C LEU A 159 3.68 -14.21 25.44
N LEU A 160 3.06 -15.34 25.80
CA LEU A 160 2.58 -15.59 27.17
C LEU A 160 3.73 -15.66 28.19
N LYS A 161 4.88 -16.25 27.82
CA LYS A 161 6.06 -16.24 28.69
C LYS A 161 6.56 -14.83 28.98
N ARG A 162 6.50 -13.93 27.98
CA ARG A 162 6.92 -12.52 28.13
C ARG A 162 5.87 -11.67 28.85
N LYS A 163 4.59 -11.96 28.62
CA LYS A 163 3.44 -11.21 29.15
C LYS A 163 2.49 -12.15 29.90
N PRO A 164 2.88 -12.64 31.10
CA PRO A 164 2.09 -13.63 31.83
C PRO A 164 0.72 -13.12 32.30
N HIS A 165 0.55 -11.80 32.44
CA HIS A 165 -0.72 -11.19 32.82
C HIS A 165 -1.79 -11.25 31.70
N TRP A 166 -1.39 -11.60 30.48
CA TRP A 166 -2.31 -11.82 29.36
C TRP A 166 -2.86 -13.24 29.34
N ALA A 167 -2.30 -14.14 30.14
CA ALA A 167 -2.85 -15.48 30.28
C ALA A 167 -4.25 -15.41 30.88
N ARG A 168 -5.16 -16.23 30.35
CA ARG A 168 -6.47 -16.42 30.94
C ARG A 168 -6.28 -16.92 32.38
N PRO A 169 -6.93 -16.28 33.37
CA PRO A 169 -6.89 -16.78 34.73
C PRO A 169 -7.54 -18.16 34.77
N ASP A 170 -6.85 -19.13 35.38
CA ASP A 170 -7.33 -20.51 35.51
C ASP A 170 -8.79 -20.55 35.97
N GLU A 171 -9.67 -21.10 35.14
CA GLU A 171 -11.10 -21.25 35.44
C GLU A 171 -11.36 -22.17 36.64
N GLY A 172 -10.34 -22.89 37.12
CA GLY A 172 -10.40 -23.78 38.27
C GLY A 172 -10.16 -23.12 39.64
N GLY A 173 -9.79 -21.83 39.68
CA GLY A 173 -9.63 -21.11 40.95
C GLY A 173 -10.98 -20.77 41.58
N PRO A 174 -11.22 -20.95 42.90
CA PRO A 174 -12.52 -20.71 43.51
C PRO A 174 -12.91 -19.21 43.45
N ARG A 175 -13.59 -18.81 42.38
CA ARG A 175 -14.25 -17.48 42.24
C ARG A 175 -15.65 -17.48 42.83
N ARG A 176 -15.79 -18.06 44.02
CA ARG A 176 -16.99 -17.82 44.82
C ARG A 176 -16.56 -16.90 45.95
N PRO A 177 -17.02 -15.62 45.98
CA PRO A 177 -16.95 -14.88 47.23
C PRO A 177 -17.60 -15.79 48.27
N ALA A 178 -16.84 -16.12 49.32
CA ALA A 178 -17.36 -16.96 50.38
C ALA A 178 -18.67 -16.32 50.86
N PRO A 179 -19.80 -17.07 50.92
CA PRO A 179 -21.06 -16.50 51.39
C PRO A 179 -20.83 -15.84 52.74
N ASP A 180 -20.99 -14.52 52.78
CA ASP A 180 -20.86 -13.79 54.03
C ASP A 180 -21.97 -14.27 54.96
N ARG A 181 -21.58 -14.95 56.04
CA ARG A 181 -22.52 -15.50 57.03
C ARG A 181 -23.33 -14.39 57.70
N THR A 182 -22.88 -13.14 57.63
CA THR A 182 -23.60 -11.98 58.16
C THR A 182 -24.64 -11.42 57.17
N GLN A 183 -24.52 -11.70 55.87
CA GLN A 183 -25.52 -11.30 54.87
C GLN A 183 -26.72 -12.27 54.73
N GLY A 184 -26.74 -13.35 55.52
CA GLY A 184 -27.86 -14.30 55.59
C GLY A 184 -28.32 -14.66 57.01
N SER A 185 -27.79 -14.01 58.04
CA SER A 185 -28.08 -14.32 59.44
C SER A 185 -29.33 -13.61 59.96
N SER A 186 -30.49 -13.98 59.45
CA SER A 186 -31.74 -13.95 60.23
C SER A 186 -32.49 -15.28 60.20
N GLY A 187 -31.86 -16.36 59.73
CA GLY A 187 -32.37 -17.73 59.81
C GLY A 187 -32.11 -18.41 61.16
N ASN A 188 -32.16 -17.69 62.28
CA ASN A 188 -32.12 -18.31 63.60
C ASN A 188 -33.54 -18.74 64.01
N GLY A 189 -33.86 -20.00 63.78
CA GLY A 189 -34.76 -20.80 64.64
C GLY A 189 -36.25 -20.51 64.72
N ASN A 190 -36.77 -19.35 64.30
CA ASN A 190 -38.20 -19.03 64.36
C ASN A 190 -38.74 -18.63 62.98
N ARG A 191 -38.80 -19.58 62.05
CA ARG A 191 -39.68 -19.40 60.89
C ARG A 191 -41.12 -19.53 61.40
N THR A 192 -41.90 -18.47 61.25
CA THR A 192 -43.36 -18.58 61.29
C THR A 192 -43.80 -19.70 60.33
N PRO A 193 -44.87 -20.45 60.63
CA PRO A 193 -45.26 -21.62 59.84
C PRO A 193 -45.32 -21.25 58.36
N SER A 194 -44.57 -21.96 57.51
CA SER A 194 -44.48 -21.76 56.07
C SER A 194 -45.76 -22.18 55.31
N GLU A 195 -46.87 -22.33 56.03
CA GLU A 195 -48.16 -22.62 55.43
C GLU A 195 -48.96 -21.33 55.26
N PRO A 196 -49.27 -20.92 54.02
CA PRO A 196 -50.02 -19.69 53.77
C PRO A 196 -51.39 -19.69 54.47
N ALA A 197 -51.97 -20.86 54.70
CA ALA A 197 -53.21 -21.03 55.45
C ALA A 197 -53.09 -20.58 56.92
N GLN A 198 -51.96 -20.86 57.58
CA GLN A 198 -51.73 -20.49 58.98
C GLN A 198 -51.45 -18.98 59.13
N ILE A 199 -50.76 -18.39 58.16
CA ILE A 199 -50.55 -16.94 58.09
C ILE A 199 -51.88 -16.22 57.91
N PHE A 200 -52.74 -16.72 57.01
CA PHE A 200 -54.08 -16.17 56.80
C PHE A 200 -54.99 -16.35 58.02
N ALA A 201 -54.96 -17.52 58.67
CA ALA A 201 -55.72 -17.77 59.89
C ALA A 201 -55.32 -16.81 61.02
N GLY A 202 -54.02 -16.59 61.24
CA GLY A 202 -53.55 -15.63 62.23
C GLY A 202 -53.95 -14.18 61.92
N LEU A 203 -54.01 -13.81 60.64
CA LEU A 203 -54.48 -12.49 60.21
C LEU A 203 -55.98 -12.31 60.48
N MET A 204 -56.80 -13.31 60.18
CA MET A 204 -58.24 -13.30 60.43
C MET A 204 -58.55 -13.26 61.93
N GLU A 205 -57.84 -14.04 62.74
CA GLU A 205 -58.02 -14.05 64.19
C GLU A 205 -57.70 -12.69 64.82
N LYS A 206 -56.67 -12.00 64.31
CA LYS A 206 -56.32 -10.65 64.75
C LYS A 206 -57.36 -9.60 64.35
N ALA A 207 -57.97 -9.73 63.18
CA ALA A 207 -59.06 -8.86 62.73
C ALA A 207 -60.35 -9.05 63.55
N LEU A 208 -60.59 -10.26 64.06
CA LEU A 208 -61.75 -10.60 64.89
C LEU A 208 -61.56 -10.23 66.37
N LYS A 209 -60.34 -10.31 66.91
CA LYS A 209 -60.02 -9.89 68.29
C LYS A 209 -59.79 -8.38 68.46
N GLY A 210 -59.76 -7.63 67.37
CA GLY A 210 -59.52 -6.18 67.34
C GLY A 210 -60.78 -5.32 67.34
N ARG A 211 -61.78 -5.66 68.16
CA ARG A 211 -62.90 -4.76 68.50
C ARG A 211 -63.39 -5.02 69.92
#